data_AF-A0A8B0H932-F1
#
_entry.id   AF-A0A8B0H932-F1
#
_cell.length_a   1.000
_cell.length_b   1.000
_cell.length_c   1.000
_cell.angle_alpha   90.00
_cell.angle_beta   90.00
_cell.angle_gamma   90.00
#
_symmetry.space_group_name_H-M   'P 1'
#
loop_
_entity.id
_entity.type
_entity.pdbx_description
1 polymer ?
#
loop_
_entity_poly.entity_id
_entity_poly.type
_entity_poly.pdbx_seq_one_letter_code
_entity_poly.pdbx_strand_id
1 'polypeptide(L)'
;GGIPTNYKGQVLKHVNGQDQIVPGLYACGEAACASVHGANRLGANSLLDLVVFGRACALSIAESCRPGDKVPSIKANAGEESVMNLDKLRFADGSIRTSELRLSMQKSMQNHAAVFRVGSVLQEGCEKISQLYGELKHLKTFDRGMVWNTDLVETLELQNLMLCALQTIYGAEARKEITG
;
A
#
# COMPACT_ATOMS: atom_id res chain seq x y z
N GLY A 1 -3.49 7.58 -6.86
CA GLY A 1 -2.97 7.74 -5.49
C GLY A 1 -1.73 6.88 -5.31
N GLY A 2 -1.09 6.91 -4.15
CA GLY A 2 0.15 6.16 -3.89
C GLY A 2 1.05 6.87 -2.89
N ILE A 3 2.30 6.44 -2.80
CA ILE A 3 3.34 7.05 -1.96
C ILE A 3 3.65 8.45 -2.50
N PRO A 4 3.43 9.54 -1.75
CA PRO A 4 3.65 10.90 -2.25
C PRO A 4 5.13 11.14 -2.53
N THR A 5 5.44 11.69 -3.70
CA THR A 5 6.80 12.02 -4.12
C THR A 5 6.89 13.42 -4.71
N ASN A 6 8.08 14.02 -4.68
CA ASN A 6 8.36 15.18 -5.51
C ASN A 6 8.64 14.76 -6.97
N TYR A 7 8.82 15.74 -7.87
CA TYR A 7 9.09 15.49 -9.28
C TYR A 7 10.41 14.73 -9.56
N LYS A 8 11.31 14.63 -8.57
CA LYS A 8 12.55 13.85 -8.64
C LYS A 8 12.39 12.39 -8.16
N GLY A 9 11.20 12.02 -7.67
CA GLY A 9 10.89 10.68 -7.15
C GLY A 9 11.25 10.46 -5.68
N GLN A 10 11.69 11.50 -4.96
CA GLN A 10 11.96 11.41 -3.52
C GLN A 10 10.64 11.36 -2.75
N VAL A 11 10.51 10.42 -1.83
CA VAL A 11 9.32 10.29 -1.00
C VAL A 11 9.18 11.50 -0.07
N LEU A 12 7.96 11.99 0.07
CA LEU A 12 7.63 13.13 0.90
C LEU A 12 6.87 12.69 2.15
N LYS A 13 7.13 13.39 3.24
CA LYS A 13 6.23 13.48 4.40
C LYS A 13 5.78 14.94 4.54
N HIS A 14 4.59 15.14 5.06
CA HIS A 14 4.04 16.48 5.28
C HIS A 14 3.96 16.75 6.78
N VAL A 15 4.67 17.78 7.26
CA VAL A 15 4.73 18.13 8.69
C VAL A 15 4.57 19.63 8.84
N ASN A 16 3.62 20.07 9.67
CA ASN A 16 3.36 21.48 9.95
C ASN A 16 3.14 22.34 8.69
N GLY A 17 2.39 21.84 7.70
CA GLY A 17 2.11 22.58 6.47
C GLY A 17 3.23 22.58 5.44
N GLN A 18 4.32 21.83 5.67
CA GLN A 18 5.49 21.81 4.79
C GLN A 18 5.88 20.40 4.38
N ASP A 19 6.23 20.26 3.10
CA ASP A 19 6.77 19.02 2.56
C ASP A 19 8.24 18.85 2.96
N GLN A 20 8.57 17.66 3.43
CA GLN A 20 9.91 17.27 3.80
C GLN A 20 10.27 15.95 3.09
N ILE A 21 11.48 15.89 2.55
CA ILE A 21 12.01 14.67 1.94
C ILE A 21 12.25 13.61 3.02
N VAL A 22 11.86 12.37 2.74
CA VAL A 22 12.27 11.19 3.50
C VAL A 22 13.62 10.73 2.97
N PRO A 23 14.73 10.92 3.72
CA PRO A 23 16.06 10.63 3.20
C PRO A 23 16.23 9.15 2.85
N GLY A 24 16.77 8.88 1.66
CA GLY A 24 17.08 7.52 1.20
C GLY A 24 15.86 6.72 0.72
N LEU A 25 14.66 7.30 0.65
CA LEU A 25 13.47 6.63 0.15
C LEU A 25 12.93 7.30 -1.11
N TYR A 26 12.72 6.48 -2.14
CA TYR A 26 12.22 6.88 -3.46
C TYR A 26 11.03 6.00 -3.87
N ALA A 27 10.15 6.54 -4.71
CA ALA A 27 9.08 5.78 -5.34
C ALA A 27 8.84 6.28 -6.78
N CYS A 28 8.49 5.37 -7.68
CA CYS A 28 8.13 5.66 -9.06
C CYS A 28 7.05 4.70 -9.58
N GLY A 29 6.40 5.05 -10.70
CA GLY A 29 5.34 4.26 -11.29
C GLY A 29 4.04 4.29 -10.51
N GLU A 30 3.18 3.28 -10.70
CA GLU A 30 1.82 3.28 -10.14
C GLU A 30 1.76 3.22 -8.61
N ALA A 31 2.85 2.78 -7.95
CA ALA A 31 2.98 2.85 -6.50
C ALA A 31 3.22 4.28 -5.99
N ALA A 32 3.71 5.18 -6.85
CA ALA A 32 4.02 6.56 -6.50
C ALA A 32 2.86 7.50 -6.81
N CYS A 33 2.84 8.60 -6.07
CA CYS A 33 1.97 9.73 -6.29
C CYS A 33 2.81 11.00 -6.42
N ALA A 34 3.68 11.05 -7.45
CA ALA A 34 4.18 12.32 -7.99
C ALA A 34 3.01 13.22 -8.46
N SER A 35 1.90 12.53 -8.78
CA SER A 35 0.58 13.01 -9.17
C SER A 35 0.48 13.66 -10.55
N VAL A 36 1.26 13.18 -11.52
CA VAL A 36 1.06 13.55 -12.95
C VAL A 36 -0.31 13.12 -13.50
N HIS A 37 -1.02 12.26 -12.78
CA HIS A 37 -2.36 11.76 -13.15
C HIS A 37 -3.49 12.46 -12.38
N GLY A 38 -3.19 13.24 -11.33
CA GLY A 38 -4.22 13.88 -10.51
C GLY A 38 -5.33 12.92 -10.07
N ALA A 39 -6.57 13.29 -10.38
CA ALA A 39 -7.76 12.50 -10.06
C ALA A 39 -8.10 11.46 -11.16
N ASN A 40 -7.76 11.74 -12.42
CA ASN A 40 -8.00 10.86 -13.57
C ASN A 40 -6.77 10.69 -14.48
N ARG A 41 -6.30 9.44 -14.63
CA ARG A 41 -5.18 9.10 -15.52
C ARG A 41 -5.63 9.05 -16.99
N LEU A 42 -4.93 9.76 -17.87
CA LEU A 42 -5.11 9.62 -19.32
C LEU A 42 -4.55 8.27 -19.83
N GLY A 43 -5.22 7.68 -20.82
CA GLY A 43 -4.78 6.44 -21.45
C GLY A 43 -3.34 6.53 -21.98
N ALA A 44 -2.60 5.41 -21.93
CA ALA A 44 -1.18 5.27 -22.31
C ALA A 44 -0.14 6.04 -21.46
N ASN A 45 -0.55 6.97 -20.58
CA ASN A 45 0.42 7.73 -19.77
C ASN A 45 1.08 6.91 -18.65
N SER A 46 0.52 5.75 -18.29
CA SER A 46 1.12 4.92 -17.24
C SER A 46 2.49 4.37 -17.62
N LEU A 47 2.70 3.97 -18.89
CA LEU A 47 4.00 3.45 -19.33
C LEU A 47 5.05 4.56 -19.42
N LEU A 48 4.62 5.77 -19.78
CA LEU A 48 5.46 6.96 -19.78
C LEU A 48 5.94 7.29 -18.36
N ASP A 49 5.05 7.23 -17.37
CA ASP A 49 5.38 7.43 -15.95
C ASP A 49 6.50 6.47 -15.50
N LEU A 50 6.37 5.17 -15.77
CA LEU A 50 7.36 4.16 -15.40
C LEU A 50 8.78 4.53 -15.86
N VAL A 51 8.93 4.85 -17.15
CA VAL A 51 10.26 5.10 -17.73
C VAL A 51 10.83 6.46 -17.34
N VAL A 52 9.97 7.49 -17.20
CA VAL A 52 10.40 8.84 -16.86
C VAL A 52 10.79 8.92 -15.38
N PHE A 53 9.90 8.51 -14.47
CA PHE A 53 10.16 8.65 -13.04
C PHE A 53 11.14 7.59 -12.51
N GLY A 54 11.18 6.41 -13.12
CA GLY A 54 12.23 5.43 -12.84
C GLY A 54 13.62 6.00 -13.16
N ARG A 55 13.77 6.66 -14.33
CA ARG A 55 15.01 7.35 -14.70
C ARG A 55 15.28 8.56 -13.80
N ALA A 56 14.25 9.33 -13.43
CA ALA A 56 14.41 10.49 -12.55
C ALA A 56 14.95 10.11 -11.16
N CYS A 57 14.46 9.01 -10.58
CA CYS A 57 14.98 8.49 -9.31
C CYS A 57 16.49 8.18 -9.43
N ALA A 58 16.89 7.46 -10.48
CA ALA A 58 18.29 7.11 -10.70
C ALA A 58 19.19 8.35 -10.85
N LEU A 59 18.76 9.37 -11.60
CA LEU A 59 19.49 10.63 -11.74
C LEU A 59 19.58 11.39 -10.42
N SER A 60 18.49 11.47 -9.65
CA SER A 60 18.49 12.14 -8.35
C SER A 60 19.42 11.46 -7.35
N ILE A 61 19.49 10.13 -7.35
CA ILE A 61 20.43 9.36 -6.52
C ILE A 61 21.87 9.66 -6.96
N ALA A 62 22.14 9.68 -8.27
CA ALA A 62 23.48 9.98 -8.80
C ALA A 62 23.95 11.42 -8.50
N GLU A 63 23.04 12.38 -8.37
CA GLU A 63 23.35 13.75 -7.92
C GLU A 63 23.70 13.81 -6.42
N SER A 64 23.11 12.93 -5.61
CA SER A 64 23.14 13.03 -4.14
C SER A 64 24.10 12.06 -3.47
N CYS A 65 24.45 10.96 -4.15
CA CYS A 65 25.25 9.86 -3.63
C CYS A 65 26.29 9.41 -4.66
N ARG A 66 27.35 8.75 -4.20
CA ARG A 66 28.39 8.17 -5.04
C ARG A 66 28.52 6.66 -4.79
N PRO A 67 28.80 5.84 -5.82
CA PRO A 67 29.16 4.46 -5.61
C PRO A 67 30.36 4.34 -4.66
N GLY A 68 30.23 3.50 -3.63
CA GLY A 68 31.25 3.34 -2.59
C GLY A 68 31.04 4.20 -1.34
N ASP A 69 30.01 5.05 -1.31
CA ASP A 69 29.60 5.75 -0.08
C ASP A 69 29.30 4.75 1.04
N LYS A 70 29.59 5.16 2.28
CA LYS A 70 29.40 4.31 3.46
C LYS A 70 27.92 3.97 3.64
N VAL A 71 27.61 2.68 3.65
CA VAL A 71 26.26 2.18 3.96
C VAL A 71 25.93 2.52 5.43
N PRO A 72 24.75 3.11 5.71
CA PRO A 72 24.34 3.41 7.07
C PRO A 72 24.18 2.13 7.88
N SER A 73 24.61 2.15 9.14
CA SER A 73 24.45 1.02 10.05
C SER A 73 22.97 0.84 10.43
N ILE A 74 22.54 -0.41 10.53
CA ILE A 74 21.23 -0.78 11.08
C ILE A 74 21.41 -1.44 12.45
N LYS A 75 20.36 -1.41 13.28
CA LYS A 75 20.34 -2.15 14.54
C LYS A 75 20.38 -3.66 14.24
N ALA A 76 20.96 -4.45 15.14
CA ALA A 76 21.08 -5.90 14.98
C ALA A 76 19.73 -6.61 14.84
N ASN A 77 18.67 -6.03 15.41
CA ASN A 77 17.30 -6.54 15.38
C ASN A 77 16.41 -5.88 14.32
N ALA A 78 16.98 -5.08 13.40
CA ALA A 78 16.20 -4.44 12.35
C ALA A 78 15.52 -5.50 11.46
N GLY A 79 14.19 -5.46 11.39
CA GLY A 79 13.37 -6.39 10.61
C GLY A 79 12.82 -7.60 11.39
N GLU A 80 13.13 -7.75 12.68
CA GLU A 80 12.63 -8.85 13.50
C GLU A 80 11.10 -8.94 13.51
N GLU A 81 10.42 -7.79 13.59
CA GLU A 81 8.95 -7.71 13.58
C GLU A 81 8.34 -8.25 12.27
N SER A 82 9.00 -8.02 11.14
CA SER A 82 8.56 -8.54 9.85
C SER A 82 8.68 -10.06 9.79
N VAL A 83 9.76 -10.63 10.36
CA VAL A 83 9.94 -12.08 10.48
C VAL A 83 8.92 -12.68 11.44
N MET A 84 8.64 -12.01 12.57
CA MET A 84 7.60 -12.43 13.52
C MET A 84 6.21 -12.42 12.88
N ASN A 85 5.88 -11.41 12.07
CA ASN A 85 4.62 -11.38 11.34
C ASN A 85 4.52 -12.54 10.33
N LEU A 86 5.59 -12.81 9.57
CA LEU A 86 5.64 -13.92 8.63
C LEU A 86 5.40 -15.25 9.34
N ASP A 87 6.08 -15.50 10.46
CA ASP A 87 5.93 -16.75 11.22
C ASP A 87 4.52 -16.89 11.84
N LYS A 88 3.99 -15.79 12.40
CA LYS A 88 2.62 -15.72 12.90
C LYS A 88 1.59 -16.12 11.83
N LEU A 89 1.74 -15.64 10.60
CA LEU A 89 0.83 -15.99 9.50
C LEU A 89 1.02 -17.42 9.02
N ARG A 90 2.27 -17.91 8.98
CA ARG A 90 2.60 -19.28 8.58
C ARG A 90 1.95 -20.31 9.50
N PHE A 91 1.86 -20.01 10.80
CA PHE A 91 1.25 -20.86 11.81
C PHE A 91 -0.13 -20.37 12.25
N ALA A 92 -0.78 -19.49 11.49
CA ALA A 92 -2.12 -19.03 11.79
C ALA A 92 -3.11 -20.20 11.77
N ASP A 93 -3.84 -20.38 12.87
CA ASP A 93 -4.81 -21.47 13.05
C ASP A 93 -6.14 -20.98 13.64
N GLY A 94 -6.62 -19.85 13.12
CA GLY A 94 -7.94 -19.31 13.45
C GLY A 94 -9.08 -20.04 12.74
N SER A 95 -10.20 -19.34 12.56
CA SER A 95 -11.43 -19.87 11.99
C SER A 95 -11.68 -19.45 10.53
N ILE A 96 -11.04 -18.38 10.05
CA ILE A 96 -11.34 -17.77 8.74
C ILE A 96 -10.18 -18.00 7.78
N ARG A 97 -10.45 -18.55 6.59
CA ARG A 97 -9.40 -18.75 5.58
C ARG A 97 -9.02 -17.44 4.90
N THR A 98 -7.77 -17.31 4.47
CA THR A 98 -7.28 -16.13 3.72
C THR A 98 -8.17 -15.78 2.52
N SER A 99 -8.56 -16.77 1.72
CA SER A 99 -9.41 -16.57 0.54
C SER A 99 -10.81 -16.05 0.88
N GLU A 100 -11.39 -16.49 2.00
CA GLU A 100 -12.72 -16.08 2.46
C GLU A 100 -12.74 -14.62 2.90
N LEU A 101 -11.74 -14.21 3.70
CA LEU A 101 -11.62 -12.83 4.15
C LEU A 101 -11.30 -11.90 2.98
N ARG A 102 -10.42 -12.33 2.07
CA ARG A 102 -10.10 -11.61 0.82
C ARG A 102 -11.34 -11.36 -0.03
N LEU A 103 -12.18 -12.38 -0.24
CA LEU A 103 -13.40 -12.24 -1.02
C LEU A 103 -14.40 -11.27 -0.34
N SER A 104 -14.49 -11.33 0.99
CA SER A 104 -15.35 -10.44 1.76
C SER A 104 -14.91 -8.98 1.66
N MET A 105 -13.61 -8.71 1.70
CA MET A 105 -13.03 -7.39 1.44
C MET A 105 -13.36 -6.92 0.01
N GLN A 106 -13.12 -7.75 -1.00
CA GLN A 106 -13.39 -7.42 -2.41
C GLN A 106 -14.86 -7.06 -2.65
N LYS A 107 -15.80 -7.87 -2.16
CA LYS A 107 -17.24 -7.59 -2.25
C LYS A 107 -17.62 -6.31 -1.52
N SER A 108 -17.02 -6.04 -0.37
CA SER A 108 -17.29 -4.83 0.40
C SER A 108 -16.82 -3.58 -0.36
N MET A 109 -15.60 -3.58 -0.91
CA MET A 109 -15.13 -2.47 -1.74
C MET A 109 -15.98 -2.30 -3.01
N GLN A 110 -16.33 -3.39 -3.69
CA GLN A 110 -17.13 -3.35 -4.91
C GLN A 110 -18.53 -2.76 -4.69
N ASN A 111 -19.17 -3.08 -3.56
CA ASN A 111 -20.54 -2.64 -3.27
C ASN A 111 -20.60 -1.21 -2.69
N HIS A 112 -19.54 -0.77 -1.99
CA HIS A 112 -19.58 0.50 -1.24
C HIS A 112 -18.71 1.61 -1.84
N ALA A 113 -17.71 1.29 -2.67
CA ALA A 113 -16.76 2.24 -3.23
C ALA A 113 -16.65 2.13 -4.77
N ALA A 114 -17.76 1.81 -5.43
CA ALA A 114 -17.89 1.69 -6.88
C ALA A 114 -17.76 3.04 -7.63
N VAL A 115 -18.22 3.08 -8.89
CA VAL A 115 -18.22 4.27 -9.75
C VAL A 115 -19.08 5.39 -9.15
N PHE A 116 -20.31 5.08 -8.75
CA PHE A 116 -21.20 6.02 -8.08
C PHE A 116 -21.13 5.81 -6.57
N ARG A 117 -21.00 6.92 -5.83
CA ARG A 117 -20.76 6.90 -4.39
C ARG A 117 -21.69 7.88 -3.70
N VAL A 118 -22.21 7.47 -2.55
CA VAL A 118 -23.09 8.25 -1.69
C VAL A 118 -22.57 8.13 -0.26
N GLY A 119 -22.61 9.22 0.51
CA GLY A 119 -22.01 9.27 1.84
C GLY A 119 -22.46 8.14 2.77
N SER A 120 -23.76 7.83 2.83
CA SER A 120 -24.28 6.74 3.67
C SER A 120 -23.72 5.37 3.29
N VAL A 121 -23.60 5.09 1.99
CA VAL A 121 -23.04 3.83 1.47
C VAL A 121 -21.54 3.73 1.76
N LEU A 122 -20.81 4.84 1.63
CA LEU A 122 -19.38 4.87 1.96
C LEU A 122 -19.14 4.65 3.47
N GLN A 123 -19.98 5.23 4.33
CA GLN A 123 -19.91 5.06 5.78
C GLN A 123 -20.13 3.60 6.18
N GLU A 124 -21.16 2.93 5.65
CA GLU A 124 -21.37 1.49 5.86
C GLU A 124 -20.15 0.68 5.40
N GLY A 125 -19.58 1.03 4.24
CA GLY A 125 -18.38 0.39 3.73
C GLY A 125 -17.16 0.58 4.65
N CYS A 126 -16.98 1.78 5.23
CA CYS A 126 -15.90 2.06 6.18
C CYS A 126 -15.99 1.17 7.42
N GLU A 127 -17.19 1.07 8.02
CA GLU A 127 -17.44 0.20 9.17
C GLU A 127 -17.15 -1.26 8.83
N LYS A 128 -17.63 -1.72 7.69
CA LYS A 128 -17.45 -3.12 7.24
C LYS A 128 -15.99 -3.47 6.97
N ILE A 129 -15.24 -2.61 6.28
CA ILE A 129 -13.81 -2.85 6.03
C ILE A 129 -13.01 -2.81 7.35
N SER A 130 -13.35 -1.91 8.28
CA SER A 130 -12.75 -1.88 9.62
C SER A 130 -13.04 -3.13 10.44
N GLN A 131 -14.26 -3.66 10.35
CA GLN A 131 -14.59 -4.95 10.96
C GLN A 131 -13.75 -6.08 10.36
N LEU A 132 -13.71 -6.19 9.02
CA LEU A 132 -12.90 -7.20 8.32
C LEU A 132 -11.41 -7.08 8.64
N TYR A 133 -10.90 -5.88 8.89
CA TYR A 133 -9.52 -5.67 9.35
C TYR A 133 -9.30 -6.28 10.74
N GLY A 134 -10.27 -6.11 11.64
CA GLY A 134 -10.27 -6.76 12.95
C GLY A 134 -10.29 -8.29 12.89
N GLU A 135 -10.87 -8.87 11.84
CA GLU A 135 -10.92 -10.33 11.60
C GLU A 135 -9.58 -10.93 11.16
N LEU A 136 -8.57 -10.13 10.75
CA LEU A 136 -7.25 -10.63 10.36
C LEU A 136 -6.58 -11.47 11.47
N LYS A 137 -6.93 -11.23 12.74
CA LYS A 137 -6.42 -12.02 13.88
C LYS A 137 -6.99 -13.44 13.95
N HIS A 138 -8.08 -13.71 13.23
CA HIS A 138 -8.75 -15.01 13.16
C HIS A 138 -8.40 -15.79 11.88
N LEU A 139 -7.36 -15.37 11.17
CA LEU A 139 -6.88 -16.04 9.96
C LEU A 139 -6.42 -17.48 10.24
N LYS A 140 -6.66 -18.34 9.25
CA LYS A 140 -6.26 -19.73 9.20
C LYS A 140 -5.55 -20.00 7.88
N THR A 141 -4.29 -20.38 7.96
CA THR A 141 -3.50 -20.92 6.86
C THR A 141 -3.34 -22.44 7.06
N PHE A 142 -2.98 -23.16 6.02
CA PHE A 142 -2.87 -24.62 6.03
C PHE A 142 -1.45 -25.07 5.69
N ASP A 143 -0.81 -24.44 4.71
CA ASP A 143 0.55 -24.78 4.33
C ASP A 143 1.53 -24.27 5.40
N ARG A 144 2.25 -25.21 6.03
CA ARG A 144 3.26 -24.93 7.06
C ARG A 144 4.68 -24.99 6.51
N GLY A 145 4.88 -25.16 5.20
CA GLY A 145 6.19 -25.13 4.54
C GLY A 145 6.79 -23.72 4.47
N MET A 146 8.07 -23.62 4.11
CA MET A 146 8.71 -22.33 3.76
C MET A 146 8.98 -22.19 2.27
N VAL A 147 9.21 -23.30 1.58
CA VAL A 147 9.58 -23.32 0.17
C VAL A 147 8.30 -23.24 -0.65
N TRP A 148 8.16 -22.19 -1.47
CA TRP A 148 7.01 -22.00 -2.36
C TRP A 148 5.64 -22.06 -1.65
N ASN A 149 5.58 -21.59 -0.40
CA ASN A 149 4.33 -21.51 0.35
C ASN A 149 3.48 -20.34 -0.17
N THR A 150 2.66 -20.59 -1.18
CA THR A 150 1.78 -19.57 -1.78
C THR A 150 0.65 -19.15 -0.84
N ASP A 151 0.19 -20.03 0.04
CA ASP A 151 -0.82 -19.71 1.06
C ASP A 151 -0.32 -18.59 2.00
N LEU A 152 0.93 -18.70 2.47
CA LEU A 152 1.60 -17.68 3.27
C LEU A 152 1.77 -16.36 2.49
N VAL A 153 2.27 -16.42 1.26
CA VAL A 153 2.50 -15.22 0.44
C VAL A 153 1.19 -14.48 0.17
N GLU A 154 0.13 -15.19 -0.24
CA GLU A 154 -1.20 -14.61 -0.45
C GLU A 154 -1.80 -14.02 0.84
N THR A 155 -1.43 -14.58 2.00
CA THR A 155 -1.88 -14.05 3.30
C THR A 155 -1.16 -12.75 3.67
N LEU A 156 0.13 -12.63 3.35
CA LEU A 156 0.86 -11.35 3.46
C LEU A 156 0.28 -10.30 2.51
N GLU A 157 -0.04 -10.69 1.27
CA GLU A 157 -0.70 -9.80 0.31
C GLU A 157 -2.07 -9.32 0.80
N LEU A 158 -2.84 -10.18 1.47
CA LEU A 158 -4.10 -9.77 2.08
C LEU A 158 -3.91 -8.65 3.12
N GLN A 159 -2.87 -8.71 3.97
CA GLN A 159 -2.59 -7.62 4.92
C GLN A 159 -2.33 -6.30 4.17
N ASN A 160 -1.55 -6.34 3.08
CA ASN A 160 -1.26 -5.16 2.27
C ASN A 160 -2.53 -4.60 1.60
N LEU A 161 -3.35 -5.48 1.00
CA LEU A 161 -4.61 -5.10 0.36
C LEU A 161 -5.58 -4.44 1.35
N MET A 162 -5.67 -4.95 2.58
CA MET A 162 -6.55 -4.41 3.60
C MET A 162 -6.15 -2.98 4.03
N LEU A 163 -4.85 -2.71 4.15
CA LEU A 163 -4.35 -1.34 4.44
C LEU A 163 -4.73 -0.37 3.32
N CYS A 164 -4.50 -0.76 2.07
CA CYS A 164 -4.89 0.03 0.91
C CYS A 164 -6.41 0.26 0.84
N ALA A 165 -7.21 -0.76 1.13
CA ALA A 165 -8.67 -0.69 1.11
C ALA A 165 -9.20 0.30 2.16
N LEU A 166 -8.69 0.23 3.41
CA LEU A 166 -9.03 1.16 4.48
C LEU A 166 -8.74 2.61 4.08
N GLN A 167 -7.51 2.90 3.65
CA GLN A 167 -7.12 4.25 3.25
C GLN A 167 -7.97 4.76 2.08
N THR A 168 -8.31 3.89 1.13
CA THR A 168 -9.12 4.23 -0.04
C THR A 168 -10.55 4.63 0.36
N ILE A 169 -11.24 3.80 1.15
CA ILE A 169 -12.66 4.03 1.44
C ILE A 169 -12.87 5.18 2.42
N TYR A 170 -12.01 5.31 3.44
CA TYR A 170 -12.04 6.45 4.36
C TYR A 170 -11.67 7.75 3.65
N GLY A 171 -10.70 7.71 2.72
CA GLY A 171 -10.37 8.86 1.89
C GLY A 171 -11.52 9.28 0.96
N ALA A 172 -12.29 8.32 0.45
CA ALA A 172 -13.48 8.59 -0.36
C ALA A 172 -14.62 9.18 0.48
N GLU A 173 -14.86 8.69 1.70
CA GLU A 173 -15.90 9.22 2.61
C GLU A 173 -15.61 10.67 3.04
N ALA A 174 -14.35 10.98 3.34
CA ALA A 174 -13.94 12.30 3.79
C ALA A 174 -14.04 13.38 2.67
N ARG A 175 -13.88 13.00 1.41
CA ARG A 175 -13.92 13.94 0.26
C ARG A 175 -15.36 14.23 -0.16
N LYS A 176 -15.92 15.32 0.37
CA LYS A 176 -17.30 15.78 0.07
C LYS A 176 -17.36 16.71 -1.15
N GLU A 177 -16.74 16.30 -2.24
CA GLU A 177 -16.73 17.00 -3.53
C GLU A 177 -16.63 15.98 -4.67
N ILE A 178 -16.90 16.42 -5.91
CA ILE A 178 -16.78 15.57 -7.09
C ILE A 178 -15.60 16.05 -7.93
N THR A 179 -14.58 15.21 -8.04
CA THR A 179 -13.38 15.40 -8.87
C THR A 179 -13.13 14.11 -9.64
N GLY A 180 -12.66 14.22 -10.90
CA GLY A 180 -12.68 13.14 -11.90
C GLY A 180 -11.86 11.89 -11.62
#